data_AF-A0A918DZ32-F1
#
_entry.id   AF-A0A918DZ32-F1
#
_cell.length_a   1.000
_cell.length_b   1.000
_cell.length_c   1.000
_cell.angle_alpha   90.00
_cell.angle_beta   90.00
_cell.angle_gamma   90.00
#
_symmetry.space_group_name_H-M   'P 1'
#
loop_
_entity.id
_entity.type
_entity.pdbx_description
1 polymer ?
#
loop_
_entity_poly.entity_id
_entity_poly.type
_entity_poly.pdbx_seq_one_letter_code
_entity_poly.pdbx_strand_id
1 'polypeptide(L)'
;MSAESNHWYRRDRAEEDRSAAVDARELAIAYKADAFREHGFLWVGGDIMDMDAAYQLIWDGAAYTEHCRAKNEAATTAELERLARECKPLIKRELEIAILTIAALAVDKELEAA
;
A
#
# COMPACT_ATOMS: atom_id res chain seq x y z
N MET A 1 -32.62 0.83 33.62
CA MET A 1 -31.70 0.14 32.70
C MET A 1 -30.78 -0.74 33.53
N SER A 2 -30.71 -2.05 33.24
CA SER A 2 -29.83 -2.98 33.97
C SER A 2 -28.35 -2.72 33.65
N ALA A 3 -27.45 -3.14 34.55
CA ALA A 3 -26.01 -3.02 34.34
C ALA A 3 -25.54 -3.77 33.07
N GLU A 4 -26.21 -4.86 32.70
CA GLU A 4 -25.97 -5.60 31.46
C GLU A 4 -26.31 -4.78 30.21
N SER A 5 -27.46 -4.07 30.18
CA SER A 5 -27.78 -3.17 29.05
C SER A 5 -26.74 -2.06 28.86
N ASN A 6 -26.14 -1.57 29.95
CA ASN A 6 -25.09 -0.55 29.90
C ASN A 6 -23.74 -1.12 29.42
N HIS A 7 -23.48 -2.40 29.64
CA HIS A 7 -22.26 -3.08 29.18
C HIS A 7 -22.29 -3.32 27.67
N TRP A 8 -23.40 -3.85 27.15
CA TRP A 8 -23.58 -4.10 25.71
C TRP A 8 -23.56 -2.81 24.90
N TYR A 9 -24.29 -1.78 25.35
CA TYR A 9 -24.30 -0.47 24.67
C TYR A 9 -22.92 0.20 24.57
N ARG A 10 -22.07 0.07 25.60
CA ARG A 10 -20.70 0.59 25.56
C ARG A 10 -19.80 -0.21 24.61
N ARG A 11 -20.03 -1.52 24.51
CA ARG A 11 -19.27 -2.39 23.60
C ARG A 11 -19.64 -2.13 22.14
N ASP A 12 -20.92 -1.93 21.85
CA ASP A 12 -21.41 -1.61 20.50
C ASP A 12 -20.87 -0.24 20.05
N ARG A 13 -20.91 0.78 20.91
CA ARG A 13 -20.31 2.09 20.60
C ARG A 13 -18.80 2.01 20.36
N ALA A 14 -18.06 1.22 21.16
CA ALA A 14 -16.62 1.05 20.97
C ALA A 14 -16.26 0.25 19.68
N GLU A 15 -17.19 -0.55 19.16
CA GLU A 15 -17.04 -1.19 17.85
C GLU A 15 -17.33 -0.18 16.73
N GLU A 16 -18.41 0.60 16.84
CA GLU A 16 -18.76 1.67 15.91
C GLU A 16 -17.64 2.71 15.77
N ASP A 17 -17.09 3.17 16.90
CA ASP A 17 -15.97 4.12 16.93
C ASP A 17 -14.71 3.55 16.25
N ARG A 18 -14.44 2.25 16.43
CA ARG A 18 -13.32 1.57 15.76
C ARG A 18 -13.55 1.43 14.26
N SER A 19 -14.76 1.06 13.84
CA SER A 19 -15.12 0.98 12.43
C SER A 19 -14.96 2.34 11.75
N ALA A 20 -15.49 3.40 12.36
CA ALA A 20 -15.36 4.76 11.83
C ALA A 20 -13.90 5.23 11.73
N ALA A 21 -13.05 4.84 12.69
CA ALA A 21 -11.62 5.14 12.65
C ALA A 21 -10.88 4.39 11.53
N VAL A 22 -11.23 3.12 11.29
CA VAL A 22 -10.71 2.33 10.17
C VAL A 22 -11.12 2.97 8.84
N ASP A 23 -12.40 3.30 8.68
CA ASP A 23 -12.93 3.91 7.45
C ASP A 23 -12.25 5.26 7.17
N ALA A 24 -12.06 6.09 8.21
CA ALA A 24 -11.37 7.36 8.08
C ALA A 24 -9.90 7.19 7.68
N ARG A 25 -9.21 6.18 8.24
CA ARG A 25 -7.83 5.85 7.88
C ARG A 25 -7.73 5.39 6.44
N GLU A 26 -8.59 4.48 5.99
CA GLU A 26 -8.60 3.99 4.61
C GLU A 26 -8.87 5.12 3.61
N LEU A 27 -9.80 6.02 3.93
CA LEU A 27 -10.08 7.19 3.11
C LEU A 27 -8.87 8.13 3.04
N ALA A 28 -8.18 8.37 4.15
CA ALA A 28 -6.96 9.18 4.16
C ALA A 28 -5.85 8.55 3.31
N ILE A 29 -5.70 7.22 3.36
CA ILE A 29 -4.75 6.48 2.51
C ILE A 29 -5.08 6.68 1.03
N ALA A 30 -6.35 6.53 0.66
CA ALA A 30 -6.79 6.73 -0.71
C ALA A 30 -6.46 8.14 -1.22
N TYR A 31 -6.76 9.18 -0.42
CA TYR A 31 -6.43 10.56 -0.78
C TYR A 31 -4.92 10.80 -0.95
N LYS A 32 -4.09 10.23 -0.06
CA LYS A 32 -2.63 10.34 -0.16
C LYS A 32 -2.11 9.61 -1.40
N ALA A 33 -2.62 8.43 -1.71
CA ALA A 33 -2.25 7.69 -2.91
C ALA A 33 -2.63 8.46 -4.19
N ASP A 34 -3.81 9.08 -4.22
CA ASP A 34 -4.23 9.94 -5.33
C ASP A 34 -3.29 11.15 -5.47
N ALA A 35 -3.02 11.85 -4.39
CA ALA A 35 -2.07 12.97 -4.37
C ALA A 35 -0.66 12.55 -4.82
N PHE A 36 -0.18 11.37 -4.42
CA PHE A 36 1.10 10.84 -4.86
C PHE A 36 1.12 10.54 -6.37
N ARG A 37 0.03 9.99 -6.93
CA ARG A 37 -0.08 9.77 -8.38
C ARG A 37 -0.08 11.08 -9.16
N GLU A 38 -0.68 12.13 -8.60
CA GLU A 38 -0.74 13.47 -9.21
C GLU A 38 0.57 14.23 -9.12
N HIS A 39 1.24 14.19 -7.97
CA HIS A 39 2.42 15.01 -7.68
C HIS A 39 3.75 14.25 -7.83
N GLY A 40 3.71 12.93 -7.81
CA GLY A 40 4.87 12.05 -7.90
C GLY A 40 5.68 11.90 -6.61
N PHE A 41 5.26 12.56 -5.51
CA PHE A 41 5.95 12.51 -4.22
C PHE A 41 5.02 12.73 -3.03
N LEU A 42 5.46 12.31 -1.84
CA LEU A 42 4.87 12.56 -0.55
C LEU A 42 5.96 12.77 0.51
N TRP A 43 5.67 13.62 1.50
CA TRP A 43 6.50 13.74 2.69
C TRP A 43 6.05 12.72 3.73
N VAL A 44 6.97 11.88 4.19
CA VAL A 44 6.73 10.83 5.19
C VAL A 44 7.76 10.98 6.29
N GLY A 45 7.34 11.39 7.49
CA GLY A 45 8.24 11.48 8.64
C GLY A 45 9.46 12.41 8.45
N GLY A 46 9.38 13.39 7.54
CA GLY A 46 10.49 14.30 7.23
C GLY A 46 11.32 13.91 6.01
N ASP A 47 11.13 12.71 5.49
CA ASP A 47 11.75 12.25 4.24
C ASP A 47 10.79 12.46 3.05
N ILE A 48 11.36 12.72 1.87
CA ILE A 48 10.61 12.74 0.60
C ILE A 48 10.59 11.33 0.06
N MET A 49 9.39 10.78 -0.12
CA MET A 49 9.16 9.57 -0.90
C MET A 49 8.66 9.98 -2.28
N ASP A 50 9.20 9.40 -3.34
CA ASP A 50 8.82 9.69 -4.73
C ASP A 50 8.64 8.42 -5.57
N MET A 51 8.36 8.59 -6.86
CA MET A 51 8.19 7.47 -7.79
C MET A 51 9.40 6.53 -7.83
N ASP A 52 10.62 7.02 -7.65
CA ASP A 52 11.82 6.18 -7.61
C ASP A 52 11.85 5.34 -6.33
N ALA A 53 11.46 5.91 -5.18
CA ALA A 53 11.26 5.15 -3.95
C ALA A 53 10.16 4.08 -4.10
N ALA A 54 9.06 4.39 -4.80
CA ALA A 54 8.02 3.41 -5.11
C ALA A 54 8.55 2.27 -6.00
N TYR A 55 9.39 2.58 -7.00
CA TYR A 55 10.06 1.55 -7.81
C TYR A 55 11.05 0.71 -7.01
N GLN A 56 11.78 1.32 -6.06
CA GLN A 56 12.70 0.60 -5.19
C GLN A 56 11.97 -0.45 -4.34
N LEU A 57 10.80 -0.10 -3.79
CA LEU A 57 9.95 -1.07 -3.06
C LEU A 57 9.53 -2.26 -3.94
N ILE A 58 9.30 -2.03 -5.24
CA ILE A 58 9.00 -3.12 -6.19
C ILE A 58 10.24 -3.98 -6.41
N TRP A 59 11.41 -3.37 -6.60
CA TRP A 59 12.67 -4.10 -6.82
C TRP A 59 13.05 -4.99 -5.65
N ASP A 60 12.83 -4.51 -4.43
CA ASP A 60 13.05 -5.28 -3.21
C ASP A 60 11.96 -6.33 -2.97
N GLY A 61 10.86 -6.26 -3.72
CA GLY A 61 9.74 -7.18 -3.67
C GLY A 61 10.08 -8.58 -4.18
N ALA A 62 9.54 -9.60 -3.48
CA ALA A 62 9.74 -11.00 -3.82
C ALA A 62 9.27 -11.33 -5.25
N ALA A 63 8.16 -10.75 -5.70
CA ALA A 63 7.59 -10.97 -7.03
C ALA A 63 8.54 -10.49 -8.15
N TYR A 64 9.18 -9.33 -7.99
CA TYR A 64 10.16 -8.83 -8.96
C TYR A 64 11.45 -9.67 -8.94
N THR A 65 11.93 -10.01 -7.74
CA THR A 65 13.11 -10.87 -7.56
C THR A 65 12.92 -12.24 -8.24
N GLU A 66 11.75 -12.87 -8.05
CA GLU A 66 11.40 -14.13 -8.69
C GLU A 66 11.33 -13.99 -10.21
N HIS A 67 10.77 -12.89 -10.72
CA HIS A 67 10.76 -12.60 -12.14
C HIS A 67 12.16 -12.46 -12.73
N CYS A 68 13.07 -11.72 -12.07
CA CYS A 68 14.46 -11.59 -12.48
C CYS A 68 15.17 -12.94 -12.53
N ARG A 69 14.91 -13.80 -11.55
CA ARG A 69 15.42 -15.17 -11.53
C ARG A 69 14.89 -15.99 -12.71
N ALA A 70 13.57 -16.00 -12.94
CA ALA A 70 12.96 -16.73 -14.06
C ALA A 70 13.47 -16.27 -15.43
N LYS A 71 13.73 -14.97 -15.59
CA LYS A 71 14.34 -14.41 -16.79
C LYS A 71 15.78 -14.89 -17.00
N ASN A 72 16.58 -15.01 -15.94
CA ASN A 72 17.95 -15.51 -16.02
C ASN A 72 18.01 -17.02 -16.31
N GLU A 73 16.98 -17.76 -15.90
CA GLU A 73 16.85 -19.21 -16.13
C GLU A 73 16.24 -19.55 -17.50
N ALA A 74 15.63 -18.59 -18.20
CA ALA A 74 15.00 -18.80 -19.50
C ALA A 74 16.02 -19.20 -20.57
N ALA A 75 15.76 -20.31 -21.27
CA ALA A 75 16.69 -20.89 -22.24
C ALA A 75 16.34 -20.52 -23.69
N THR A 76 15.14 -19.97 -23.92
CA THR A 76 14.63 -19.66 -25.26
C THR A 76 14.08 -18.25 -25.37
N THR A 77 14.13 -17.68 -26.58
CA THR A 77 13.50 -16.39 -26.89
C THR A 77 11.99 -16.42 -26.63
N ALA A 78 11.32 -17.55 -26.89
CA ALA A 78 9.89 -17.70 -26.66
C ALA A 78 9.52 -17.61 -25.16
N GLU A 79 10.35 -18.16 -24.27
CA GLU A 79 10.18 -18.04 -22.83
C GLU A 79 10.41 -16.61 -22.35
N LEU A 80 11.43 -15.92 -22.87
CA LEU A 80 11.69 -14.51 -22.57
C LEU A 80 10.53 -13.62 -22.99
N GLU A 81 9.95 -13.84 -24.17
CA GLU A 81 8.77 -13.11 -24.65
C GLU A 81 7.53 -13.37 -23.78
N ARG A 82 7.33 -14.62 -23.33
CA ARG A 82 6.25 -14.96 -22.40
C ARG A 82 6.43 -14.24 -21.07
N LEU A 83 7.62 -14.32 -20.48
CA LEU A 83 7.96 -13.66 -19.22
C LEU A 83 7.78 -12.14 -19.31
N ALA A 84 8.20 -11.51 -20.42
CA ALA A 84 8.01 -10.07 -20.61
C ALA A 84 6.51 -9.67 -20.65
N ARG A 85 5.66 -10.48 -21.30
CA ARG A 85 4.21 -10.26 -21.32
C ARG A 85 3.58 -10.40 -19.94
N GLU A 86 4.04 -11.36 -19.13
CA GLU A 86 3.57 -11.58 -17.77
C GLU A 86 4.07 -10.50 -16.80
N CYS A 87 5.27 -9.96 -17.02
CA CYS A 87 5.90 -8.98 -16.14
C CYS A 87 5.16 -7.63 -16.12
N LYS A 88 4.73 -7.15 -17.28
CA LYS A 88 4.12 -5.81 -17.40
C LYS A 88 2.90 -5.59 -16.49
N PRO A 89 1.88 -6.48 -16.47
CA PRO A 89 0.76 -6.33 -15.54
C PRO A 89 1.17 -6.53 -14.07
N LEU A 90 2.18 -7.38 -13.80
CA LEU A 90 2.72 -7.56 -12.45
C LEU A 90 3.36 -6.27 -11.92
N ILE A 91 4.27 -5.65 -12.67
CA ILE A 91 4.91 -4.38 -12.27
C ILE A 91 3.87 -3.29 -12.00
N LYS A 92 2.83 -3.20 -12.84
CA LYS A 92 1.75 -2.23 -12.62
C LYS A 92 1.03 -2.46 -11.27
N ARG A 93 0.77 -3.72 -10.92
CA ARG A 93 0.16 -4.08 -9.65
C ARG A 93 1.09 -3.78 -8.47
N GLU A 94 2.36 -4.16 -8.56
CA GLU A 94 3.33 -3.92 -7.49
C GLU A 94 3.56 -2.42 -7.26
N LEU A 95 3.56 -1.61 -8.33
CA LEU A 95 3.63 -0.16 -8.21
C LEU A 95 2.45 0.42 -7.46
N GLU A 96 1.24 -0.07 -7.74
CA GLU A 96 0.04 0.36 -7.02
C GLU A 96 0.12 -0.01 -5.53
N ILE A 97 0.61 -1.21 -5.20
CA ILE A 97 0.84 -1.62 -3.81
C ILE A 97 1.89 -0.73 -3.14
N ALA A 98 2.99 -0.41 -3.83
CA ALA A 98 4.04 0.47 -3.31
C ALA A 98 3.50 1.88 -3.01
N ILE A 99 2.70 2.45 -3.93
CA ILE A 99 2.06 3.75 -3.74
C ILE A 99 1.12 3.74 -2.52
N LEU A 100 0.28 2.71 -2.39
CA LEU A 100 -0.61 2.55 -1.24
C LEU A 100 0.17 2.36 0.07
N THR A 101 1.31 1.68 0.01
CA THR A 101 2.20 1.50 1.17
C THR A 101 2.81 2.83 1.62
N ILE A 102 3.35 3.63 0.68
CA ILE A 102 3.88 4.96 0.96
C ILE A 102 2.78 5.87 1.53
N ALA A 103 1.58 5.83 0.96
CA ALA A 103 0.42 6.57 1.44
C ALA A 103 0.02 6.16 2.87
N ALA A 104 0.00 4.86 3.17
CA ALA A 104 -0.26 4.36 4.53
C ALA A 104 0.78 4.84 5.53
N LEU A 105 2.07 4.80 5.18
CA LEU A 105 3.13 5.32 6.03
C LEU A 105 2.96 6.82 6.31
N ALA A 106 2.54 7.60 5.30
CA ALA A 106 2.27 9.03 5.47
C ALA A 106 1.13 9.27 6.48
N VAL A 107 0.01 8.56 6.34
CA VAL A 107 -1.14 8.67 7.25
C VAL A 107 -0.77 8.23 8.66
N ASP A 108 -0.07 7.10 8.81
CA ASP A 108 0.33 6.61 10.12
C ASP A 108 1.25 7.62 10.84
N LYS A 109 2.15 8.30 10.10
CA LYS A 109 3.00 9.36 10.65
C LYS A 109 2.22 10.61 11.06
N GLU A 110 1.17 10.96 10.34
CA GLU A 110 0.29 12.07 10.71
C GLU A 110 -0.52 11.75 11.96
N LEU A 111 -1.00 10.51 12.09
CA LEU A 111 -1.74 10.04 13.28
C LEU A 111 -0.85 9.94 14.53
N GLU A 112 0.42 9.55 14.38
CA GLU A 112 1.40 9.56 15.48
C GLU A 112 1.72 10.98 15.99
N ALA A 113 1.53 12.00 15.15
CA ALA A 113 1.83 13.40 15.46
C ALA A 113 0.63 14.20 16.02
N ALA A 114 -0.58 13.64 15.99
CA ALA A 114 -1.83 14.26 16.42
C ALA A 114 -2.15 14.00 17.91
#